data_AF-A0A2E4DC65-F1
#
_entry.id   AF-A0A2E4DC65-F1
#
_cell.length_a   1.000
_cell.length_b   1.000
_cell.length_c   1.000
_cell.angle_alpha   90.00
_cell.angle_beta   90.00
_cell.angle_gamma   90.00
#
_symmetry.space_group_name_H-M   'P 1'
#
loop_
_entity.id
_entity.type
_entity.pdbx_description
1 polymer ?
#
loop_
_entity_poly.entity_id
_entity_poly.type
_entity_poly.pdbx_seq_one_letter_code
_entity_poly.pdbx_strand_id
1 'polypeptide(L)'
;MKVLVLISSFIILAQMSFAQESTENNEEEFKVQLDPLSQKEILKRVEGLKTKDFNEFVGELNKINIKVQEFIQNEKEACSKLHATQLITKNKLEKEQKRPLSKKEKQYCKLLLVNFQIRLNKVIHEIRKDKLALEHKAQMSRIEQEYQARIVELEKSANKLK
;
A
#
# COMPACT_ATOMS: atom_id res chain seq x y z
N MET A 1 -6.11 -69.98 0.28
CA MET A 1 -7.06 -69.03 0.89
C MET A 1 -8.16 -68.75 -0.13
N LYS A 2 -9.35 -69.29 0.09
CA LYS A 2 -10.59 -68.89 -0.59
C LYS A 2 -11.07 -67.60 0.07
N VAL A 3 -11.63 -66.65 -0.69
CA VAL A 3 -12.95 -66.05 -0.44
C VAL A 3 -13.35 -65.26 -1.71
N LEU A 4 -14.45 -65.73 -2.30
CA LEU A 4 -15.30 -65.11 -3.32
C LEU A 4 -16.05 -63.89 -2.71
N VAL A 5 -16.98 -63.29 -3.48
CA VAL A 5 -18.11 -62.40 -3.06
C VAL A 5 -17.85 -60.94 -3.41
N LEU A 6 -18.76 -60.16 -3.99
CA LEU A 6 -19.93 -60.37 -4.86
C LEU A 6 -20.32 -58.97 -5.33
N ILE A 7 -20.77 -58.91 -6.58
CA ILE A 7 -21.77 -58.00 -7.15
C ILE A 7 -22.69 -57.34 -6.09
N SER A 8 -22.79 -56.01 -6.10
CA SER A 8 -24.09 -55.34 -5.96
C SER A 8 -24.09 -53.96 -6.64
N SER A 9 -24.65 -53.97 -7.83
CA SER A 9 -25.29 -52.82 -8.46
C SER A 9 -26.41 -52.29 -7.55
N PHE A 10 -26.30 -51.02 -7.14
CA PHE A 10 -27.43 -50.20 -6.72
C PHE A 10 -27.58 -49.04 -7.71
N ILE A 11 -28.41 -49.28 -8.73
CA ILE A 11 -29.13 -48.22 -9.43
C ILE A 11 -30.45 -48.07 -8.68
N ILE A 12 -30.64 -46.98 -7.96
CA ILE A 12 -31.97 -46.39 -7.76
C ILE A 12 -31.83 -44.87 -7.93
N LEU A 13 -32.31 -44.39 -9.08
CA LEU A 13 -32.82 -43.03 -9.21
C LEU A 13 -33.93 -42.86 -8.17
N ALA A 14 -33.79 -41.86 -7.30
CA ALA A 14 -34.94 -41.13 -6.78
C ALA A 14 -34.76 -39.67 -7.18
N GLN A 15 -35.32 -39.34 -8.34
CA GLN A 15 -35.76 -37.97 -8.59
C GLN A 15 -36.93 -37.69 -7.61
N MET A 16 -36.82 -36.61 -6.84
CA MET A 16 -37.71 -35.46 -6.94
C MET A 16 -37.80 -34.68 -5.63
N SER A 17 -37.65 -33.37 -5.81
CA SER A 17 -38.29 -32.31 -5.03
C SER A 17 -37.83 -32.13 -3.58
N PHE A 18 -36.89 -31.21 -3.39
CA PHE A 18 -37.12 -30.18 -2.38
C PHE A 18 -36.78 -28.81 -2.97
N ALA A 19 -37.85 -28.03 -3.08
CA ALA A 19 -37.89 -26.58 -2.94
C ALA A 19 -36.70 -25.80 -3.51
N GLN A 20 -36.97 -25.22 -4.67
CA GLN A 20 -36.51 -23.88 -4.99
C GLN A 20 -36.88 -22.94 -3.81
N GLU A 21 -36.00 -22.83 -2.84
CA GLU A 21 -35.92 -21.63 -2.02
C GLU A 21 -34.90 -20.73 -2.71
N SER A 22 -35.46 -19.79 -3.48
CA SER A 22 -34.75 -18.66 -4.00
C SER A 22 -34.14 -17.87 -2.83
N THR A 23 -32.95 -18.22 -2.40
CA THR A 23 -32.03 -17.17 -1.97
C THR A 23 -31.59 -16.51 -3.26
N GLU A 24 -32.30 -15.43 -3.64
CA GLU A 24 -31.66 -14.34 -4.35
C GLU A 24 -30.28 -14.20 -3.70
N ASN A 25 -29.23 -14.54 -4.44
CA ASN A 25 -27.88 -14.13 -4.11
C ASN A 25 -27.90 -12.61 -4.15
N ASN A 26 -28.36 -12.00 -3.05
CA ASN A 26 -27.98 -10.68 -2.67
C ASN A 26 -26.49 -10.81 -2.37
N GLU A 27 -25.66 -10.78 -3.41
CA GLU A 27 -24.28 -10.37 -3.29
C GLU A 27 -24.32 -8.94 -2.76
N GLU A 28 -24.49 -8.82 -1.44
CA GLU A 28 -24.24 -7.60 -0.72
C GLU A 28 -22.76 -7.29 -0.94
N GLU A 29 -22.50 -6.37 -1.85
CA GLU A 29 -21.16 -5.89 -2.17
C GLU A 29 -20.67 -5.07 -0.97
N PHE A 30 -20.09 -5.77 0.01
CA PHE A 30 -19.54 -5.16 1.22
C PHE A 30 -18.33 -4.28 0.88
N LYS A 31 -18.51 -2.96 0.97
CA LYS A 31 -17.43 -1.99 0.79
C LYS A 31 -16.85 -1.59 2.16
N VAL A 32 -15.75 -2.25 2.53
CA VAL A 32 -14.86 -1.71 3.56
C VAL A 32 -13.97 -0.66 2.88
N GLN A 33 -14.10 0.60 3.29
CA GLN A 33 -13.23 1.67 2.84
C GLN A 33 -12.48 2.24 4.05
N LEU A 34 -11.16 2.24 3.97
CA LEU A 34 -10.30 3.09 4.81
C LEU A 34 -10.59 4.55 4.45
N ASP A 35 -10.36 5.52 5.34
CA ASP A 35 -10.62 6.93 5.04
C ASP A 35 -9.86 7.38 3.77
N PRO A 36 -10.57 7.58 2.64
CA PRO A 36 -9.94 7.88 1.37
C PRO A 36 -9.39 9.30 1.34
N LEU A 37 -9.87 10.20 2.22
CA LEU A 37 -9.43 11.58 2.30
C LEU A 37 -8.03 11.64 2.94
N SER A 38 -7.84 10.94 4.05
CA SER A 38 -6.55 10.81 4.73
C SER A 38 -5.47 10.15 3.88
N GLN A 39 -5.79 9.09 3.14
CA GLN A 39 -4.82 8.45 2.23
C GLN A 39 -4.37 9.37 1.10
N LYS A 40 -5.32 10.06 0.46
CA LYS A 40 -5.03 11.01 -0.63
C LYS A 40 -4.18 12.16 -0.12
N GLU A 41 -4.46 12.67 1.08
CA GLU A 41 -3.67 13.75 1.67
C GLU A 41 -2.23 13.31 1.92
N ILE A 42 -2.03 12.13 2.51
CA ILE A 42 -0.68 11.57 2.74
C ILE A 42 0.07 11.44 1.41
N LEU A 43 -0.54 10.81 0.40
CA LEU A 43 0.10 10.61 -0.89
C LEU A 43 0.44 11.95 -1.56
N LYS A 44 -0.46 12.94 -1.51
CA LYS A 44 -0.22 14.28 -2.05
C LYS A 44 0.95 14.97 -1.35
N ARG A 45 1.05 14.86 -0.01
CA ARG A 45 2.19 15.42 0.75
C ARG A 45 3.50 14.76 0.34
N VAL A 46 3.51 13.44 0.15
CA VAL A 46 4.70 12.68 -0.29
C VAL A 46 5.10 13.07 -1.71
N GLU A 47 4.15 13.18 -2.63
CA GLU A 47 4.43 13.61 -4.01
C GLU A 47 5.00 15.03 -4.06
N GLY A 48 4.54 15.92 -3.17
CA GLY A 48 5.09 17.26 -2.99
C GLY A 48 6.56 17.30 -2.57
N LEU A 49 7.12 16.19 -2.08
CA LEU A 49 8.55 16.12 -1.75
C LEU A 49 9.46 16.06 -2.98
N LYS A 50 8.92 15.77 -4.18
CA LYS A 50 9.71 15.69 -5.42
C LYS A 50 10.45 16.99 -5.72
N THR A 51 9.85 18.13 -5.42
CA THR A 51 10.39 19.46 -5.74
C THR A 51 11.31 20.01 -4.64
N LYS A 52 11.45 19.32 -3.51
CA LYS A 52 12.24 19.76 -2.35
C LYS A 52 13.71 19.42 -2.51
N ASP A 53 14.64 20.20 -1.95
CA ASP A 53 16.05 19.79 -1.93
C ASP A 53 16.27 18.55 -1.03
N PHE A 54 17.49 18.00 -1.01
CA PHE A 54 17.75 16.77 -0.27
C PHE A 54 17.52 16.90 1.24
N ASN A 55 17.91 18.03 1.84
CA ASN A 55 17.80 18.25 3.27
C ASN A 55 16.33 18.47 3.68
N GLU A 56 15.62 19.29 2.91
CA GLU A 56 14.17 19.49 3.07
C GLU A 56 13.41 18.19 2.87
N PHE A 57 13.78 17.39 1.86
CA PHE A 57 13.20 16.07 1.62
C PHE A 57 13.31 15.16 2.83
N VAL A 58 14.50 15.03 3.43
CA VAL A 58 14.71 14.17 4.61
C VAL A 58 13.89 14.68 5.80
N GLY A 59 13.90 15.98 6.06
CA GLY A 59 13.17 16.59 7.17
C GLY A 59 11.65 16.42 7.05
N GLU A 60 11.08 16.73 5.89
CA GLU A 60 9.64 16.61 5.66
C GLU A 60 9.17 15.15 5.56
N LEU A 61 9.98 14.25 4.99
CA LEU A 61 9.67 12.82 4.96
C LEU A 61 9.55 12.24 6.39
N ASN A 62 10.41 12.65 7.32
CA ASN A 62 10.32 12.23 8.71
C ASN A 62 9.00 12.68 9.37
N LYS A 63 8.57 13.92 9.13
CA LYS A 63 7.28 14.43 9.62
C LYS A 63 6.10 13.65 9.02
N ILE A 64 6.17 13.35 7.73
CA ILE A 64 5.14 12.55 7.03
C ILE A 64 5.11 11.13 7.59
N ASN A 65 6.27 10.51 7.85
CA ASN A 65 6.35 9.16 8.42
C ASN A 65 5.64 9.08 9.78
N ILE A 66 5.78 10.10 10.64
CA ILE A 66 5.06 10.15 11.93
C ILE A 66 3.54 10.09 11.68
N LYS A 67 3.02 10.96 10.82
CA LYS A 67 1.58 10.99 10.48
C LYS A 67 1.09 9.69 9.83
N VAL A 68 1.92 9.08 9.00
CA VAL A 68 1.64 7.78 8.38
C VAL A 68 1.52 6.69 9.44
N GLN A 69 2.41 6.66 10.44
CA GLN A 69 2.34 5.69 11.53
C GLN A 69 1.08 5.88 12.38
N GLU A 70 0.74 7.13 12.71
CA GLU A 70 -0.52 7.46 13.40
C GLU A 70 -1.74 6.98 12.60
N PHE A 71 -1.80 7.29 11.30
CA PHE A 71 -2.86 6.83 10.42
C PHE A 71 -2.94 5.30 10.37
N ILE A 72 -1.82 4.61 10.18
CA ILE A 72 -1.76 3.15 10.13
C ILE A 72 -2.23 2.54 11.46
N GLN A 73 -1.85 3.12 12.59
CA GLN A 73 -2.24 2.62 13.90
C GLN A 73 -3.75 2.81 14.12
N ASN A 74 -4.28 3.98 13.80
CA ASN A 74 -5.71 4.26 13.88
C ASN A 74 -6.53 3.31 13.00
N GLU A 75 -6.10 3.10 11.75
CA GLU A 75 -6.77 2.16 10.83
C GLU A 75 -6.62 0.70 11.27
N LYS A 76 -5.49 0.29 11.86
CA LYS A 76 -5.35 -1.05 12.45
C LYS A 76 -6.36 -1.28 13.58
N GLU A 77 -6.52 -0.29 14.45
CA GLU A 77 -7.51 -0.35 15.52
C GLU A 77 -8.93 -0.37 14.99
N ALA A 78 -9.22 0.46 13.99
CA ALA A 78 -10.51 0.54 13.34
C ALA A 78 -10.84 -0.82 12.67
N CYS A 79 -9.92 -1.39 11.88
CA CYS A 79 -10.03 -2.73 11.29
C CYS A 79 -10.20 -3.86 12.34
N SER A 80 -9.88 -3.60 13.61
CA SER A 80 -9.98 -4.58 14.71
C SER A 80 -11.26 -4.41 15.54
N LYS A 81 -11.79 -3.19 15.61
CA LYS A 81 -12.99 -2.76 16.36
C LYS A 81 -14.22 -2.70 15.43
N LEU A 82 -15.38 -2.29 15.98
CA LEU A 82 -16.61 -2.07 15.19
C LEU A 82 -16.40 -0.92 14.19
N HIS A 83 -16.60 -1.17 12.90
CA HIS A 83 -16.78 -0.12 11.91
C HIS A 83 -18.26 0.11 11.64
N ALA A 84 -18.62 1.36 11.32
CA ALA A 84 -19.85 1.63 10.58
C ALA A 84 -19.71 0.96 9.22
N THR A 85 -20.54 -0.05 8.95
CA THR A 85 -20.67 -0.61 7.62
C THR A 85 -21.78 0.18 6.94
N GLN A 86 -21.50 0.82 5.81
CA GLN A 86 -22.56 1.37 4.96
C GLN A 86 -23.23 0.20 4.23
N LEU A 87 -24.44 -0.15 4.67
CA LEU A 87 -25.29 -1.08 3.95
C LEU A 87 -26.04 -0.29 2.87
N ILE A 88 -25.67 -0.50 1.61
CA ILE A 88 -26.45 0.00 0.47
C ILE A 88 -27.59 -0.99 0.26
N THR A 89 -28.78 -0.67 0.75
CA THR A 89 -29.98 -1.47 0.46
C THR A 89 -30.44 -1.24 -0.99
N LYS A 90 -31.18 -2.19 -1.58
CA LYS A 90 -31.77 -2.09 -2.95
C LYS A 90 -32.51 -0.76 -3.24
N ASN A 91 -32.88 0.00 -2.20
CA ASN A 91 -33.54 1.31 -2.26
C ASN A 91 -32.61 2.55 -2.15
N LYS A 92 -31.28 2.41 -2.27
CA LYS A 92 -30.29 3.52 -2.17
C LYS A 92 -30.28 4.30 -0.84
N LEU A 93 -30.89 3.77 0.22
CA LEU A 93 -30.78 4.33 1.56
C LEU A 93 -29.49 3.83 2.22
N GLU A 94 -28.52 4.72 2.40
CA GLU A 94 -27.35 4.45 3.25
C GLU A 94 -27.78 4.46 4.71
N LYS A 95 -27.83 3.28 5.33
CA LYS A 95 -27.88 3.17 6.79
C LYS A 95 -26.49 2.82 7.30
N GLU A 96 -25.92 3.70 8.12
CA GLU A 96 -24.77 3.34 8.95
C GLU A 96 -25.23 2.37 10.03
N GLN A 97 -24.86 1.09 9.92
CA GLN A 97 -24.93 0.17 11.04
C GLN A 97 -23.54 -0.03 11.61
N LYS A 98 -23.37 0.31 12.90
CA LYS A 98 -22.19 -0.05 13.69
C LYS A 98 -22.30 -1.54 14.03
N ARG A 99 -21.79 -2.40 13.15
CA ARG A 99 -21.67 -3.84 13.41
C ARG A 99 -20.20 -4.25 13.47
N PRO A 100 -19.85 -5.27 14.26
CA PRO A 100 -18.49 -5.79 14.23
C PRO A 100 -18.19 -6.35 12.82
N LEU A 101 -16.98 -6.09 12.33
CA LEU A 101 -16.52 -6.67 11.07
C LEU A 101 -16.44 -8.19 11.18
N SER A 102 -16.88 -8.90 10.14
CA SER A 102 -16.69 -10.34 9.99
C SER A 102 -15.20 -10.67 9.79
N LYS A 103 -14.83 -11.95 9.92
CA LYS A 103 -13.44 -12.40 9.67
C LYS A 103 -12.94 -12.00 8.27
N LYS A 104 -13.79 -12.16 7.24
CA LYS A 104 -13.46 -11.80 5.85
C LYS A 104 -13.25 -10.29 5.69
N GLU A 105 -14.11 -9.47 6.29
CA GLU A 105 -13.99 -8.02 6.22
C GLU A 105 -12.76 -7.50 6.97
N LYS A 106 -12.44 -8.07 8.14
CA LYS A 106 -11.20 -7.74 8.86
C LYS A 106 -9.97 -8.05 8.03
N GLN A 107 -9.98 -9.19 7.33
CA GLN A 107 -8.88 -9.59 6.46
C GLN A 107 -8.75 -8.66 5.25
N TYR A 108 -9.88 -8.28 4.65
CA TYR A 108 -9.91 -7.32 3.56
C TYR A 108 -9.46 -5.91 3.99
N CYS A 109 -9.89 -5.43 5.16
CA CYS A 109 -9.43 -4.16 5.75
C CYS A 109 -7.89 -4.14 5.92
N LYS A 110 -7.32 -5.21 6.48
CA LYS A 110 -5.87 -5.38 6.59
C LYS A 110 -5.17 -5.39 5.23
N LEU A 111 -5.75 -6.05 4.24
CA LEU A 111 -5.22 -6.07 2.87
C LEU A 111 -5.18 -4.66 2.26
N LEU A 112 -6.24 -3.87 2.41
CA LEU A 112 -6.27 -2.48 1.94
C LEU A 112 -5.17 -1.64 2.59
N LEU A 113 -4.95 -1.82 3.90
CA LEU A 113 -3.92 -1.09 4.63
C LEU A 113 -2.51 -1.47 4.16
N VAL A 114 -2.26 -2.75 3.90
CA VAL A 114 -1.01 -3.24 3.30
C VAL A 114 -0.82 -2.67 1.90
N ASN A 115 -1.86 -2.67 1.07
CA ASN A 115 -1.80 -2.10 -0.29
C ASN A 115 -1.46 -0.61 -0.28
N PHE A 116 -2.03 0.15 0.67
CA PHE A 116 -1.68 1.55 0.88
C PHE A 116 -0.20 1.71 1.25
N GLN A 117 0.31 0.93 2.19
CA GLN A 117 1.72 0.97 2.58
C GLN A 117 2.65 0.62 1.41
N ILE A 118 2.31 -0.39 0.61
CA ILE A 118 3.07 -0.74 -0.60
C ILE A 118 3.11 0.44 -1.56
N ARG A 119 1.95 1.07 -1.84
CA ARG A 119 1.87 2.22 -2.74
C ARG A 119 2.70 3.39 -2.23
N LEU A 120 2.58 3.72 -0.95
CA LEU A 120 3.33 4.79 -0.31
C LEU A 120 4.84 4.56 -0.42
N ASN A 121 5.31 3.35 -0.10
CA ASN A 121 6.72 2.99 -0.18
C ASN A 121 7.28 3.07 -1.60
N LYS A 122 6.50 2.66 -2.62
CA LYS A 122 6.91 2.81 -4.02
C LYS A 122 7.13 4.28 -4.39
N VAL A 123 6.22 5.16 -3.99
CA VAL A 123 6.35 6.61 -4.26
C VAL A 123 7.59 7.17 -3.55
N ILE A 124 7.77 6.87 -2.27
CA ILE A 124 8.95 7.32 -1.50
C ILE A 124 10.25 6.81 -2.13
N HIS A 125 10.29 5.54 -2.56
CA HIS A 125 11.46 4.95 -3.17
C HIS A 125 11.89 5.66 -4.45
N GLU A 126 10.94 5.94 -5.36
CA GLU A 126 11.27 6.68 -6.59
C GLU A 126 11.83 8.07 -6.28
N ILE A 127 11.22 8.80 -5.34
CA ILE A 127 11.72 10.12 -4.94
C ILE A 127 13.13 10.02 -4.37
N ARG A 128 13.41 9.02 -3.51
CA ARG A 128 14.76 8.80 -2.96
C ARG A 128 15.79 8.54 -4.05
N LYS A 129 15.44 7.68 -5.01
CA LYS A 129 16.32 7.32 -6.13
C LYS A 129 16.70 8.58 -6.93
N ASP A 130 15.73 9.41 -7.27
CA ASP A 130 15.95 10.63 -8.04
C ASP A 130 16.81 11.63 -7.27
N LYS A 131 16.56 11.81 -5.96
CA LYS A 131 17.34 12.72 -5.11
C LYS A 131 18.78 12.25 -4.95
N LEU A 132 19.00 10.95 -4.75
CA LEU A 132 20.36 10.39 -4.64
C LEU A 132 21.14 10.52 -5.95
N ALA A 133 20.49 10.32 -7.09
CA ALA A 133 21.14 10.51 -8.39
C ALA A 133 21.61 11.96 -8.60
N LEU A 134 20.79 12.94 -8.21
CA LEU A 134 21.14 14.37 -8.27
C LEU A 134 22.31 14.71 -7.34
N GLU A 135 22.27 14.24 -6.09
CA GLU A 135 23.35 14.48 -5.13
C GLU A 135 24.66 13.85 -5.61
N HIS A 136 24.62 12.61 -6.07
CA HIS A 136 25.79 11.94 -6.62
C HIS A 136 26.39 12.69 -7.81
N LYS A 137 25.55 13.16 -8.74
CA LYS A 137 26.01 13.98 -9.87
C LYS A 137 26.68 15.28 -9.40
N ALA A 138 26.12 15.95 -8.41
CA ALA A 138 26.69 17.17 -7.83
C ALA A 138 28.03 16.89 -7.11
N GLN A 139 28.16 15.75 -6.42
CA GLN A 139 29.40 15.34 -5.78
C GLN A 139 30.50 15.06 -6.81
N MET A 140 30.19 14.30 -7.86
CA MET A 140 31.15 14.01 -8.93
C MET A 140 31.63 15.28 -9.64
N SER A 141 30.74 16.24 -9.87
CA SER A 141 31.11 17.53 -10.46
C SER A 141 32.05 18.34 -9.54
N ARG A 142 31.85 18.31 -8.23
CA ARG A 142 32.72 19.01 -7.26
C ARG A 142 34.12 18.39 -7.22
N ILE A 143 34.20 17.06 -7.19
CA ILE A 143 35.47 16.32 -7.21
C ILE A 143 36.27 16.65 -8.46
N GLU A 144 35.63 16.67 -9.64
CA GLU A 144 36.33 17.02 -10.89
C GLU A 144 36.85 18.46 -10.87
N GLN A 145 36.06 19.42 -10.36
CA GLN A 145 36.50 20.81 -10.25
C GLN A 145 37.71 20.96 -9.31
N GLU A 146 37.69 20.29 -8.17
CA GLU A 146 38.81 20.28 -7.22
C GLU A 146 40.06 19.64 -7.83
N TYR A 147 39.90 18.53 -8.56
CA TYR A 147 40.98 17.88 -9.29
C TYR A 147 41.61 18.82 -10.33
N GLN A 148 40.80 19.44 -11.19
CA GLN A 148 41.30 20.37 -12.20
C GLN A 148 41.98 21.60 -11.58
N ALA A 149 41.40 22.17 -10.52
CA ALA A 149 42.00 23.29 -9.80
C ALA A 149 43.39 22.91 -9.24
N ARG A 150 43.53 21.69 -8.72
CA ARG A 150 44.78 21.18 -8.19
C ARG A 150 45.83 20.96 -9.27
N ILE A 151 45.45 20.42 -10.44
CA ILE A 151 46.36 20.27 -11.58
C ILE A 151 46.90 21.64 -12.01
N VAL A 152 46.02 22.64 -12.16
CA VAL A 152 46.41 24.01 -12.53
C VAL A 152 47.37 24.63 -11.50
N GLU A 153 47.14 24.40 -10.21
CA GLU A 153 48.03 24.87 -9.14
C GLU A 153 49.43 24.23 -9.23
N LEU A 154 49.48 22.93 -9.48
CA LEU A 154 50.73 22.17 -9.63
C LEU A 154 51.49 22.60 -10.89
N GLU A 155 50.81 22.78 -12.02
CA GLU A 155 51.41 23.27 -13.27
C GLU A 155 51.99 24.68 -13.10
N LYS A 156 51.26 25.58 -12.43
CA LYS A 156 51.77 26.92 -12.08
C LYS A 156 53.03 26.83 -11.22
N SER A 157 53.08 25.90 -10.28
CA SER A 157 54.25 25.71 -9.41
C SER A 157 55.44 25.15 -10.18
N ALA A 158 55.21 24.15 -11.05
CA ALA A 158 56.23 23.57 -11.91
C ALA A 158 56.84 24.61 -12.86
N ASN A 159 56.00 25.47 -13.45
CA ASN A 159 56.46 26.53 -14.36
C ASN A 159 57.30 27.61 -13.66
N LYS A 160 57.10 27.86 -12.36
CA LYS A 160 57.93 28.79 -11.58
C LYS A 160 59.32 28.23 -11.26
N LEU A 161 59.49 26.90 -11.35
CA LEU A 161 60.73 26.21 -11.05
C LEU A 161 61.60 25.94 -12.30
N LYS A 162 61.09 26.28 -13.49
CA LYS A 162 61.84 26.30 -14.76
C LYS A 162 62.42 27.68 -15.01
#